data_AF-A0A7V0S482-F1
#
_entry.id   AF-A0A7V0S482-F1
#
_cell.length_a   1.000
_cell.length_b   1.000
_cell.length_c   1.000
_cell.angle_alpha   90.00
_cell.angle_beta   90.00
_cell.angle_gamma   90.00
#
_symmetry.space_group_name_H-M   'P 1'
#
loop_
_entity.id
_entity.type
_entity.pdbx_description
1 polymer ?
#
loop_
_entity_poly.entity_id
_entity_poly.type
_entity_poly.pdbx_seq_one_letter_code
_entity_poly.pdbx_strand_id
1 'polypeptide(L)'
;MRHSNAKDFLMVLTIQRNLRIIVVVVLLNLMIFILGRLYIDPFLSCRPCVVCGRPDTQPVATLWQYEVKVIPYCKDVKLWYCDRHIRNAPDIVKEIPSGKDTIRKRYIQAVIGSVLLMATLFYALVLMRFNLLYFFSSTLIIGAAFLFGKITSSLSLTILFGSIIALPGLFFYVWNKRGKI
;
A
#
# COMPACT_ATOMS: atom_id res chain seq x y z
N MET A 1 -34.59 -6.52 2.27
CA MET A 1 -33.25 -6.80 1.69
C MET A 1 -33.47 -7.76 0.52
N ARG A 2 -33.17 -7.38 -0.72
CA ARG A 2 -33.25 -8.33 -1.85
C ARG A 2 -32.14 -9.36 -1.64
N HIS A 3 -32.48 -10.64 -1.42
CA HIS A 3 -31.49 -11.71 -1.47
C HIS A 3 -30.87 -11.73 -2.87
N SER A 4 -29.60 -11.35 -2.98
CA SER A 4 -28.85 -11.56 -4.22
C SER A 4 -28.60 -13.06 -4.36
N ASN A 5 -29.31 -13.72 -5.27
CA ASN A 5 -29.02 -15.12 -5.58
C ASN A 5 -27.63 -15.22 -6.21
N ALA A 6 -26.88 -16.28 -5.89
CA ALA A 6 -25.56 -16.54 -6.47
C ALA A 6 -25.57 -16.59 -8.02
N LYS A 7 -26.72 -16.93 -8.60
CA LYS A 7 -26.98 -16.91 -10.05
C LYS A 7 -26.90 -15.50 -10.66
N ASP A 8 -27.40 -14.48 -9.97
CA ASP A 8 -27.30 -13.08 -10.43
C ASP A 8 -25.84 -12.60 -10.40
N PHE A 9 -25.07 -13.08 -9.44
CA PHE A 9 -23.65 -12.79 -9.30
C PHE A 9 -22.86 -13.36 -10.50
N LEU A 10 -23.08 -14.63 -10.83
CA LEU A 10 -22.52 -15.29 -12.01
C LEU A 10 -22.95 -14.62 -13.32
N MET A 11 -24.18 -14.10 -13.39
CA MET A 11 -24.68 -13.39 -14.56
C MET A 11 -23.95 -12.06 -14.79
N VAL A 12 -23.67 -11.28 -13.74
CA VAL A 12 -22.88 -10.03 -13.83
C VAL A 12 -21.45 -10.32 -14.31
N LEU A 13 -20.87 -11.45 -13.87
CA LEU A 13 -19.52 -11.87 -14.24
C LEU A 13 -19.40 -12.38 -15.69
N THR A 14 -20.47 -12.99 -16.22
CA THR A 14 -20.49 -13.59 -17.57
C THR A 14 -20.78 -12.59 -18.69
N ILE A 15 -21.17 -11.36 -18.37
CA ILE A 15 -21.28 -10.28 -19.36
C ILE A 15 -19.88 -9.98 -19.93
N GLN A 16 -19.67 -10.23 -21.23
CA GLN A 16 -18.35 -10.09 -21.88
C GLN A 16 -17.69 -8.73 -21.63
N ARG A 17 -18.48 -7.64 -21.58
CA ARG A 17 -17.97 -6.28 -21.27
C ARG A 17 -17.33 -6.20 -19.89
N ASN A 18 -17.94 -6.84 -18.89
CA ASN A 18 -17.46 -6.83 -17.51
C ASN A 18 -16.19 -7.67 -17.37
N LEU A 19 -16.14 -8.83 -18.03
CA LEU A 19 -14.95 -9.67 -18.07
C LEU A 19 -13.76 -8.93 -18.68
N ARG A 20 -13.96 -8.19 -19.78
CA ARG A 20 -12.90 -7.35 -20.38
C ARG A 20 -12.38 -6.30 -19.40
N ILE A 21 -13.26 -5.62 -18.66
CA ILE A 21 -12.85 -4.61 -17.66
C ILE A 21 -11.98 -5.26 -16.58
N ILE A 22 -12.41 -6.40 -16.02
CA ILE A 22 -11.67 -7.11 -14.97
C ILE A 22 -10.28 -7.52 -15.48
N VAL A 23 -10.21 -8.11 -16.68
CA VAL A 23 -8.94 -8.53 -17.28
C VAL A 23 -7.99 -7.34 -17.46
N VAL A 24 -8.48 -6.22 -18.00
CA VAL A 24 -7.66 -5.01 -18.18
C VAL A 24 -7.13 -4.50 -16.83
N VAL A 25 -7.98 -4.44 -15.81
CA VAL A 25 -7.57 -3.98 -14.46
C VAL A 25 -6.53 -4.91 -13.84
N VAL A 26 -6.69 -6.23 -13.99
CA VAL A 26 -5.71 -7.22 -13.51
C VAL A 26 -4.36 -7.04 -14.23
N LEU A 27 -4.36 -6.88 -15.55
CA LEU A 27 -3.14 -6.67 -16.33
C LEU A 27 -2.43 -5.36 -15.94
N LEU A 28 -3.17 -4.27 -15.73
CA LEU A 28 -2.59 -3.00 -15.29
C LEU A 28 -1.92 -3.12 -13.92
N ASN A 29 -2.57 -3.80 -12.97
CA ASN A 29 -1.96 -4.04 -11.66
C ASN A 29 -0.71 -4.92 -11.76
N LEU A 30 -0.75 -5.98 -12.56
CA LEU A 30 0.41 -6.84 -12.83
C LEU A 30 1.58 -6.04 -13.41
N MET A 31 1.31 -5.15 -14.36
CA MET A 31 2.32 -4.24 -14.92
C MET A 31 2.93 -3.32 -13.84
N ILE A 32 2.10 -2.72 -12.96
CA ILE A 32 2.59 -1.88 -11.85
C ILE A 32 3.51 -2.69 -10.92
N PHE A 33 3.18 -3.95 -10.61
CA PHE A 33 4.04 -4.80 -9.79
C PHE A 33 5.34 -5.18 -10.49
N ILE A 34 5.32 -5.49 -11.79
CA ILE A 34 6.54 -5.82 -12.54
C ILE A 34 7.48 -4.62 -12.53
N LEU A 35 6.98 -3.43 -12.86
CA LEU A 35 7.78 -2.20 -12.82
C LEU A 35 8.29 -1.92 -11.40
N GLY A 36 7.45 -2.15 -10.39
CA GLY A 36 7.84 -1.98 -9.00
C GLY A 36 8.91 -2.98 -8.55
N ARG A 37 8.83 -4.24 -9.01
CA ARG A 37 9.82 -5.28 -8.76
C ARG A 37 11.17 -4.88 -9.35
N LEU A 38 11.20 -4.51 -10.63
CA LEU A 38 12.41 -4.09 -11.33
C LEU A 38 13.08 -2.90 -10.62
N TYR A 39 12.29 -1.95 -10.12
CA TYR A 39 12.81 -0.80 -9.36
C TYR A 39 13.41 -1.21 -8.00
N ILE A 40 12.85 -2.22 -7.32
CA ILE A 40 13.27 -2.63 -5.96
C ILE A 40 14.38 -3.69 -5.98
N ASP A 41 14.51 -4.46 -7.04
CA ASP A 41 15.46 -5.57 -7.15
C ASP A 41 16.88 -5.29 -6.61
N PRO A 42 17.53 -4.15 -6.93
CA PRO A 42 18.86 -3.85 -6.38
C PRO A 42 18.89 -3.64 -4.86
N PHE A 43 17.74 -3.45 -4.21
CA PHE A 43 17.62 -3.09 -2.79
C PHE A 43 16.99 -4.17 -1.90
N LEU A 44 16.70 -5.36 -2.43
CA LEU A 44 15.93 -6.39 -1.68
C LEU A 44 16.62 -6.88 -0.41
N SER A 45 17.95 -6.96 -0.44
CA SER A 45 18.80 -7.35 0.67
C SER A 45 19.11 -6.18 1.61
N CYS A 46 18.78 -4.95 1.21
CA CYS A 46 19.00 -3.75 2.01
C CYS A 46 17.95 -3.63 3.12
N ARG A 47 18.33 -2.91 4.19
CA ARG A 47 17.39 -2.53 5.24
C ARG A 47 16.63 -1.25 4.81
N PRO A 48 15.35 -1.11 5.19
CA PRO A 48 14.61 0.11 4.92
C PRO A 48 15.12 1.28 5.74
N CYS A 49 14.82 2.49 5.28
CA CYS A 49 15.04 3.68 6.09
C CYS A 49 14.19 3.58 7.35
N VAL A 50 14.82 3.76 8.52
CA VAL A 50 14.18 3.70 9.84
C VAL A 50 12.95 4.62 9.94
N VAL A 51 13.01 5.79 9.31
CA VAL A 51 11.98 6.82 9.41
C VAL A 51 10.85 6.60 8.41
N CYS A 52 11.20 6.40 7.13
CA CYS A 52 10.21 6.45 6.05
C CYS A 52 10.05 5.14 5.27
N GLY A 53 10.85 4.11 5.53
CA GLY A 53 10.73 2.82 4.86
C GLY A 53 11.36 2.71 3.48
N ARG A 54 11.99 3.78 2.97
CA ARG A 54 12.53 3.82 1.61
C ARG A 54 13.70 2.84 1.43
N PRO A 55 13.90 2.28 0.21
CA PRO A 55 14.89 1.24 -0.06
C PRO A 55 16.32 1.76 -0.21
N ASP A 56 16.45 3.00 -0.66
CA ASP A 56 17.73 3.67 -0.87
C ASP A 56 18.26 4.19 0.47
N THR A 57 19.17 3.44 1.08
CA THR A 57 19.69 3.73 2.42
C THR A 57 21.18 3.45 2.57
N GLN A 58 21.79 4.19 3.48
CA GLN A 58 23.16 4.01 3.92
C GLN A 58 23.20 3.74 5.43
N PRO A 59 24.17 2.92 5.90
CA PRO A 59 24.36 2.71 7.33
C PRO A 59 24.91 3.98 7.98
N VAL A 60 24.29 4.40 9.07
CA VAL A 60 24.77 5.49 9.93
C VAL A 60 25.23 4.85 11.24
N ALA A 61 26.49 5.04 11.59
CA ALA A 61 27.13 4.37 12.74
C ALA A 61 26.77 5.01 14.09
N THR A 62 26.43 6.30 14.09
CA THR A 62 26.20 7.10 15.29
C THR A 62 24.90 7.89 15.17
N LEU A 63 24.03 7.74 16.17
CA LEU A 63 22.90 8.64 16.39
C LEU A 63 22.98 9.20 17.79
N TRP A 64 22.73 10.51 17.86
CA TRP A 64 22.46 11.18 19.12
C TRP A 64 21.03 10.80 19.53
N GLN A 65 20.88 10.01 20.60
CA GLN A 65 19.58 9.72 21.16
C GLN A 65 19.24 10.82 22.18
N TYR A 66 18.16 11.55 21.94
CA TYR A 66 17.56 12.43 22.92
C TYR A 66 16.45 11.66 23.63
N GLU A 67 16.77 10.98 24.72
CA GLU A 67 15.72 10.55 25.65
C GLU A 67 15.06 11.80 26.25
N VAL A 68 13.74 11.75 26.40
CA VAL A 68 12.92 12.87 26.87
C VAL A 68 13.26 13.30 28.31
N LYS A 69 14.17 12.57 28.99
CA LYS A 69 14.70 12.94 30.29
C LYS A 69 16.20 12.61 30.38
N VAL A 70 17.00 13.68 30.47
CA VAL A 70 18.38 13.72 31.01
C VAL A 70 19.49 13.28 30.04
N ILE A 71 20.07 14.28 29.34
CA ILE A 71 21.39 14.29 28.68
C ILE A 71 21.48 13.48 27.36
N PRO A 72 21.96 14.08 26.25
CA PRO A 72 22.20 13.33 25.01
C PRO A 72 23.32 12.30 25.25
N TYR A 73 23.01 11.02 25.03
CA TYR A 73 24.02 9.96 25.04
C TYR A 73 24.16 9.38 23.62
N CYS A 74 25.41 9.21 23.17
CA CYS A 74 25.70 8.51 21.93
C CYS A 74 25.60 7.01 22.17
N LYS A 75 24.74 6.35 21.40
CA LYS A 75 24.70 4.90 21.34
C LYS A 75 25.10 4.45 19.95
N ASP A 76 26.08 3.56 19.86
CA ASP A 76 26.46 2.93 18.60
C ASP A 76 25.34 1.97 18.18
N VAL A 77 24.51 2.43 17.26
CA VAL A 77 23.44 1.62 16.67
C VAL A 77 23.67 1.54 15.17
N LYS A 78 23.71 0.32 14.63
CA LYS A 78 23.70 0.11 13.18
C LYS A 78 22.29 0.41 12.68
N LEU A 79 22.03 1.63 12.23
CA LEU A 79 20.76 2.06 11.64
C LEU A 79 20.95 2.49 10.17
N TRP A 80 19.86 2.43 9.40
CA TRP A 80 19.86 2.73 7.97
C TRP A 80 18.97 3.93 7.67
N TYR A 81 19.52 4.94 7.02
CA TYR A 81 18.81 6.17 6.66
C TYR A 81 18.93 6.43 5.16
N CYS A 82 17.91 7.08 4.59
CA CYS A 82 18.02 7.65 3.25
C CYS A 82 18.62 9.06 3.30
N ASP A 83 19.19 9.52 2.19
CA ASP A 83 19.86 10.82 2.07
C ASP A 83 19.04 12.01 2.57
N ARG A 84 17.70 11.92 2.48
CA ARG A 84 16.80 12.95 2.99
C ARG A 84 16.86 13.05 4.51
N HIS A 85 16.85 11.92 5.21
CA HIS A 85 16.88 11.89 6.67
C HIS A 85 18.29 12.01 7.24
N ILE A 86 19.32 11.65 6.46
CA ILE A 86 20.72 11.94 6.82
C ILE A 86 20.95 13.45 6.87
N ARG A 87 20.42 14.22 5.90
CA ARG A 87 20.54 15.69 5.88
C ARG A 87 19.75 16.40 6.97
N ASN A 88 18.68 15.77 7.47
CA ASN A 88 17.82 16.29 8.53
C ASN A 88 18.01 15.52 9.85
N ALA A 89 19.21 14.98 10.07
CA ALA A 89 19.52 14.04 11.14
C ALA A 89 19.27 14.51 12.60
N PRO A 90 19.34 15.80 13.00
CA PRO A 90 19.23 16.14 14.42
C PRO A 90 17.84 15.86 15.04
N ASP A 91 16.78 15.65 14.25
CA ASP A 91 15.40 15.55 14.76
C ASP A 91 14.89 14.11 14.99
N ILE A 92 15.72 13.07 14.85
CA ILE A 92 15.19 11.75 14.54
C ILE A 92 15.79 10.60 15.37
N VAL A 93 15.42 10.46 16.64
CA VAL A 93 15.14 9.11 17.21
C VAL A 93 14.18 9.21 18.41
N LYS A 94 12.95 8.69 18.29
CA LYS A 94 12.10 8.34 19.46
C LYS A 94 11.98 6.84 19.68
N GLU A 95 12.09 6.01 18.63
CA GLU A 95 12.02 4.55 18.73
C GLU A 95 12.95 3.87 17.73
N ILE A 96 13.66 2.83 18.18
CA ILE A 96 14.50 1.97 17.34
C ILE A 96 13.60 0.91 16.69
N PRO A 97 13.51 0.83 15.35
CA PRO A 97 12.70 -0.19 14.71
C PRO A 97 13.30 -1.59 14.92
N SER A 98 12.41 -2.58 15.06
CA SER A 98 12.77 -3.98 15.19
C SER A 98 13.67 -4.45 14.04
N GLY A 99 14.81 -5.07 14.37
CA GLY A 99 15.83 -5.51 13.40
C GLY A 99 15.40 -6.58 12.40
N LYS A 100 14.12 -6.97 12.37
CA LYS A 100 13.53 -7.97 11.47
C LYS A 100 12.87 -7.36 10.21
N ASP A 101 12.85 -6.04 10.07
CA ASP A 101 12.24 -5.36 8.93
C ASP A 101 13.19 -5.26 7.72
N THR A 102 12.68 -5.54 6.52
CA THR A 102 13.46 -5.59 5.26
C THR A 102 12.64 -5.05 4.10
N ILE A 103 13.32 -4.51 3.09
CA ILE A 103 12.69 -4.08 1.83
C ILE A 103 11.94 -5.24 1.17
N ARG A 104 12.58 -6.42 1.18
CA ARG A 104 11.98 -7.76 1.31
C ARG A 104 10.48 -7.78 1.63
N LYS A 105 10.25 -7.71 2.94
CA LYS A 105 8.95 -7.90 3.58
C LYS A 105 7.98 -6.78 3.27
N ARG A 106 8.45 -5.53 3.23
CA ARG A 106 7.60 -4.38 2.90
C ARG A 106 7.04 -4.44 1.48
N TYR A 107 7.86 -4.90 0.52
CA TYR A 107 7.37 -5.13 -0.83
C TYR A 107 6.30 -6.22 -0.87
N ILE A 108 6.52 -7.35 -0.19
CA ILE A 108 5.53 -8.43 -0.10
C ILE A 108 4.22 -7.92 0.55
N GLN A 109 4.31 -7.12 1.61
CA GLN A 109 3.14 -6.49 2.24
C GLN A 109 2.39 -5.58 1.27
N ALA A 110 3.09 -4.78 0.46
CA ALA A 110 2.45 -3.93 -0.55
C ALA A 110 1.71 -4.75 -1.61
N VAL A 111 2.28 -5.87 -2.06
CA VAL A 111 1.64 -6.80 -3.01
C VAL A 111 0.38 -7.41 -2.39
N ILE A 112 0.49 -7.95 -1.16
CA ILE A 112 -0.65 -8.55 -0.45
C ILE A 112 -1.76 -7.51 -0.23
N GLY A 113 -1.41 -6.32 0.26
CA GLY A 113 -2.37 -5.24 0.52
C GLY A 113 -3.09 -4.81 -0.75
N SER A 114 -2.40 -4.77 -1.88
CA SER A 114 -2.98 -4.43 -3.18
C SER A 114 -3.94 -5.52 -3.71
N VAL A 115 -3.58 -6.80 -3.58
CA VAL A 115 -4.46 -7.91 -3.92
C VAL A 115 -5.73 -7.90 -3.06
N LEU A 116 -5.56 -7.66 -1.75
CA LEU A 116 -6.70 -7.51 -0.83
C LEU A 116 -7.59 -6.34 -1.21
N LEU A 117 -7.02 -5.18 -1.56
CA LEU A 117 -7.77 -4.03 -2.05
C LEU A 117 -8.58 -4.37 -3.31
N MET A 118 -7.96 -5.04 -4.29
CA MET A 118 -8.67 -5.45 -5.50
C MET A 118 -9.80 -6.42 -5.18
N ALA A 119 -9.56 -7.45 -4.39
CA ALA A 119 -10.58 -8.45 -4.05
C ALA A 119 -11.75 -7.83 -3.28
N THR A 120 -11.47 -7.00 -2.28
CA THR A 120 -12.49 -6.34 -1.46
C THR A 120 -13.30 -5.34 -2.25
N LEU A 121 -12.65 -4.50 -3.07
CA LEU A 121 -13.34 -3.55 -3.94
C LEU A 121 -14.20 -4.27 -4.98
N PHE A 122 -13.67 -5.31 -5.63
CA PHE A 122 -14.40 -6.10 -6.61
C PHE A 122 -15.68 -6.69 -6.00
N TYR A 123 -15.54 -7.36 -4.84
CA TYR A 123 -16.66 -7.93 -4.12
C TYR A 123 -17.72 -6.87 -3.79
N ALA A 124 -17.30 -5.71 -3.28
CA ALA A 124 -18.18 -4.59 -2.94
C ALA A 124 -18.95 -4.07 -4.16
N LEU A 125 -18.27 -3.88 -5.30
CA LEU A 125 -18.89 -3.40 -6.53
C LEU A 125 -19.94 -4.37 -7.07
N VAL A 126 -19.67 -5.68 -7.05
CA VAL A 126 -20.64 -6.68 -7.51
C VAL A 126 -21.84 -6.77 -6.56
N LEU A 127 -21.60 -6.79 -5.24
CA LEU A 127 -22.67 -6.86 -4.23
C LEU A 127 -23.63 -5.66 -4.33
N MET A 128 -23.08 -4.46 -4.50
CA MET A 128 -23.86 -3.22 -4.63
C MET A 128 -24.36 -2.95 -6.06
N ARG A 129 -24.06 -3.84 -7.02
CA ARG A 129 -24.42 -3.71 -8.44
C ARG A 129 -23.95 -2.38 -9.06
N PHE A 130 -22.81 -1.87 -8.61
CA PHE A 130 -22.20 -0.68 -9.21
C PHE A 130 -21.56 -1.01 -10.56
N ASN A 131 -21.33 0.04 -11.35
CA ASN A 131 -20.61 -0.08 -12.61
C ASN A 131 -19.18 -0.58 -12.34
N LEU A 132 -18.79 -1.69 -12.96
CA LEU A 132 -17.44 -2.26 -12.82
C LEU A 132 -16.33 -1.37 -13.36
N LEU A 133 -16.64 -0.29 -14.11
CA LEU A 133 -15.65 0.76 -14.41
C LEU A 133 -15.06 1.39 -13.15
N TYR A 134 -15.76 1.40 -12.02
CA TYR A 134 -15.19 1.87 -10.75
C TYR A 134 -14.07 0.96 -10.23
N PHE A 135 -13.90 -0.25 -10.77
CA PHE A 135 -12.82 -1.15 -10.38
C PHE A 135 -11.43 -0.58 -10.72
N PHE A 136 -11.33 0.30 -11.72
CA PHE A 136 -10.11 1.04 -12.05
C PHE A 136 -9.60 1.94 -10.91
N SER A 137 -10.45 2.32 -9.95
CA SER A 137 -10.02 3.10 -8.78
C SER A 137 -8.98 2.37 -7.93
N SER A 138 -9.02 1.02 -7.88
CA SER A 138 -7.98 0.23 -7.21
C SER A 138 -6.61 0.44 -7.85
N THR A 139 -6.52 0.32 -9.18
CA THR A 139 -5.28 0.53 -9.94
C THR A 139 -4.74 1.95 -9.77
N LEU A 140 -5.62 2.96 -9.79
CA LEU A 140 -5.23 4.35 -9.59
C LEU A 140 -4.62 4.57 -8.20
N ILE A 141 -5.19 3.93 -7.18
CA ILE A 141 -4.72 4.08 -5.80
C ILE A 141 -3.41 3.35 -5.57
N ILE A 142 -3.25 2.15 -6.13
CA ILE A 142 -1.98 1.43 -6.09
C ILE A 142 -0.88 2.22 -6.82
N GLY A 143 -1.18 2.73 -8.02
CA GLY A 143 -0.26 3.57 -8.78
C GLY A 143 0.12 4.86 -8.04
N ALA A 144 -0.86 5.58 -7.49
CA ALA A 144 -0.62 6.80 -6.71
C ALA A 144 0.21 6.51 -5.45
N ALA A 145 -0.10 5.45 -4.70
CA ALA A 145 0.67 5.06 -3.52
C ALA A 145 2.15 4.81 -3.87
N PHE A 146 2.42 4.19 -5.01
CA PHE A 146 3.78 3.92 -5.46
C PHE A 146 4.50 5.19 -5.94
N LEU A 147 3.80 6.06 -6.67
CA LEU A 147 4.36 7.33 -7.17
C LEU A 147 4.71 8.30 -6.03
N PHE A 148 3.80 8.52 -5.07
CA PHE A 148 4.00 9.50 -4.01
C PHE A 148 4.83 8.97 -2.83
N GLY A 149 4.67 7.68 -2.47
CA GLY A 149 5.36 7.09 -1.33
C GLY A 149 6.75 6.55 -1.65
N LYS A 150 7.01 6.10 -2.88
CA LYS A 150 7.86 4.94 -3.19
C LYS A 150 7.26 3.66 -2.60
N ILE A 151 7.44 2.54 -3.31
CA ILE A 151 6.71 1.28 -3.07
C ILE A 151 6.80 0.77 -1.63
N THR A 152 7.98 0.82 -1.00
CA THR A 152 8.21 0.26 0.34
C THR A 152 8.09 1.26 1.48
N SER A 153 7.69 2.50 1.18
CA SER A 153 7.59 3.51 2.23
C SER A 153 6.48 3.21 3.23
N SER A 154 6.61 3.73 4.44
CA SER A 154 5.53 3.62 5.43
C SER A 154 4.26 4.31 4.92
N LEU A 155 4.39 5.46 4.25
CA LEU A 155 3.27 6.20 3.68
C LEU A 155 2.50 5.40 2.63
N SER A 156 3.18 4.78 1.66
CA SER A 156 2.54 3.98 0.62
C SER A 156 1.79 2.79 1.23
N LEU A 157 2.40 2.10 2.19
CA LEU A 157 1.76 0.99 2.91
C LEU A 157 0.52 1.46 3.68
N THR A 158 0.60 2.59 4.40
CA THR A 158 -0.55 3.16 5.12
C THR A 158 -1.69 3.51 4.18
N ILE A 159 -1.39 4.14 3.03
CA ILE A 159 -2.40 4.46 2.02
C ILE A 159 -3.06 3.18 1.51
N LEU A 160 -2.27 2.16 1.16
CA LEU A 160 -2.79 0.88 0.67
C LEU A 160 -3.70 0.22 1.71
N PHE A 161 -3.22 -0.01 2.92
CA PHE A 161 -4.01 -0.68 3.96
C PHE A 161 -5.22 0.13 4.40
N GLY A 162 -5.11 1.45 4.51
CA GLY A 162 -6.25 2.33 4.79
C GLY A 162 -7.31 2.26 3.70
N SER A 163 -6.89 2.18 2.44
CA SER A 163 -7.81 2.14 1.29
C SER A 163 -8.65 0.86 1.20
N ILE A 164 -8.14 -0.28 1.70
CA ILE A 164 -8.85 -1.57 1.71
C ILE A 164 -10.22 -1.44 2.38
N ILE A 165 -10.32 -0.64 3.44
CA ILE A 165 -11.57 -0.42 4.17
C ILE A 165 -12.27 0.84 3.65
N ALA A 166 -11.52 1.92 3.44
CA ALA A 166 -12.08 3.22 3.10
C ALA A 166 -12.85 3.21 1.76
N LEU A 167 -12.33 2.54 0.73
CA LEU A 167 -12.99 2.50 -0.59
C LEU A 167 -14.31 1.72 -0.56
N PRO A 168 -14.35 0.44 -0.14
CA PRO A 168 -15.62 -0.27 0.01
C PRO A 168 -16.61 0.48 0.90
N GLY A 169 -16.14 1.06 2.01
CA GLY A 169 -16.96 1.87 2.91
C GLY A 169 -17.54 3.11 2.23
N LEU A 170 -16.75 3.81 1.42
CA LEU A 170 -17.21 4.96 0.63
C LEU A 170 -18.26 4.55 -0.40
N PHE A 171 -18.04 3.45 -1.14
CA PHE A 171 -19.04 2.95 -2.09
C PHE A 171 -20.33 2.54 -1.38
N PHE A 172 -20.23 1.89 -0.22
CA PHE A 172 -21.39 1.55 0.60
C PHE A 172 -22.15 2.79 1.09
N TYR A 173 -21.43 3.80 1.58
CA TYR A 173 -22.04 5.07 1.98
C TYR A 173 -22.76 5.75 0.81
N VAL A 174 -22.12 5.83 -0.35
CA VAL A 174 -22.73 6.39 -1.57
C VAL A 174 -23.95 5.58 -2.00
N TRP A 175 -23.89 4.25 -1.95
CA TRP A 175 -25.02 3.37 -2.26
C TRP A 175 -26.20 3.61 -1.33
N ASN A 176 -25.95 3.66 -0.02
CA ASN A 176 -26.98 3.90 0.99
C ASN A 176 -27.63 5.29 0.83
N LYS A 177 -26.81 6.33 0.58
CA LYS A 177 -27.30 7.70 0.37
C LYS A 177 -28.08 7.87 -0.93
N ARG A 178 -27.70 7.14 -1.99
CA ARG A 178 -28.40 7.16 -3.29
C ARG A 178 -29.69 6.34 -3.31
N GLY A 179 -30.02 5.63 -2.22
CA GLY A 179 -31.34 5.10 -1.91
C GLY A 179 -32.11 4.48 -3.08
N LYS A 180 -32.02 3.16 -3.23
CA LYS A 180 -32.88 2.36 -4.13
C LYS A 180 -32.80 2.78 -5.62
N ILE A 181 -31.85 2.20 -6.34
CA ILE A 181 -32.10 1.80 -7.74
C ILE A 181 -32.52 0.34 -7.70
#